data_AF-A0A1T5LQI1-F1
#
_entry.id   AF-A0A1T5LQI1-F1
#
_cell.length_a   1.000
_cell.length_b   1.000
_cell.length_c   1.000
_cell.angle_alpha   90.00
_cell.angle_beta   90.00
_cell.angle_gamma   90.00
#
_symmetry.space_group_name_H-M   'P 1'
#
loop_
_entity.id
_entity.type
_entity.pdbx_description
1 polymer ?
#
loop_
_entity_poly.entity_id
_entity_poly.type
_entity_poly.pdbx_seq_one_letter_code
_entity_poly.pdbx_strand_id
1 'polypeptide(L)'
;MKAILKLSAISLVLLLGACGQKSHDHEGHDHDHHAHDSANASPDDALYTEVMKIHDEVMPKMGDIYTLKESLQKKLDTPGTEAGKKKEIEGAIVKLDAADDAMRVWMREFNTKLDSVKLEGEEKTQEYLKNEMERIKKVKEDMLSAIEQAKSL
;
A
#
# COMPACT_ATOMS: atom_id res chain seq x y z
N MET A 1 -9.08 21.74 -77.77
CA MET A 1 -10.44 21.21 -78.03
C MET A 1 -10.40 19.69 -77.93
N LYS A 2 -11.52 19.10 -77.49
CA LYS A 2 -11.83 17.67 -77.22
C LYS A 2 -11.50 17.18 -75.80
N ALA A 3 -12.47 17.44 -74.93
CA ALA A 3 -12.76 16.66 -73.74
C ALA A 3 -13.28 15.26 -74.12
N ILE A 4 -12.99 14.25 -73.31
CA ILE A 4 -13.89 13.10 -73.11
C ILE A 4 -13.86 12.71 -71.64
N LEU A 5 -14.97 13.03 -70.96
CA LEU A 5 -15.42 12.47 -69.69
C LEU A 5 -15.52 10.94 -69.80
N LYS A 6 -15.07 10.23 -68.77
CA LYS A 6 -15.66 8.95 -68.39
C LYS A 6 -15.91 8.92 -66.88
N LEU A 7 -17.17 9.06 -66.52
CA LEU A 7 -17.70 8.59 -65.23
C LEU A 7 -17.54 7.07 -65.19
N SER A 8 -17.04 6.52 -64.08
CA SER A 8 -17.58 5.27 -63.56
C SER A 8 -17.25 5.06 -62.08
N ALA A 9 -18.32 4.77 -61.35
CA ALA A 9 -18.45 3.94 -60.15
C ALA A 9 -17.54 4.22 -58.94
N ILE A 10 -18.19 4.85 -57.96
CA ILE A 10 -17.89 4.82 -56.52
C ILE A 10 -17.69 3.37 -56.07
N SER A 11 -16.53 3.06 -55.50
CA SER A 11 -16.33 1.87 -54.68
C SER A 11 -15.88 2.33 -53.30
N LEU A 12 -16.85 2.33 -52.38
CA LEU A 12 -16.66 2.58 -50.95
C LEU A 12 -15.83 1.43 -50.37
N VAL A 13 -14.56 1.68 -50.08
CA VAL A 13 -13.71 0.78 -49.31
C VAL A 13 -13.52 1.39 -47.93
N LEU A 14 -14.34 0.92 -46.99
CA LEU A 14 -14.12 1.03 -45.54
C LEU A 14 -13.01 0.04 -45.17
N LEU A 15 -11.83 0.55 -44.82
CA LEU A 15 -10.80 -0.21 -44.11
C LEU A 15 -10.45 0.53 -42.82
N LEU A 16 -11.02 -0.01 -41.74
CA LEU A 16 -10.62 0.21 -40.36
C LEU A 16 -9.26 -0.47 -40.12
N GLY A 17 -8.36 0.19 -39.40
CA GLY A 17 -7.10 -0.42 -38.95
C GLY A 17 -6.01 0.57 -38.59
N ALA A 18 -6.30 1.53 -37.71
CA ALA A 18 -5.27 2.33 -37.05
C ALA A 18 -4.71 1.55 -35.85
N CYS A 19 -3.51 0.99 -35.96
CA CYS A 19 -2.71 0.59 -34.81
C CYS A 19 -1.67 1.68 -34.54
N GLY A 20 -1.96 2.53 -33.55
CA GLY A 20 -0.98 3.41 -32.92
C GLY A 20 -0.13 2.62 -31.93
N GLN A 21 1.19 2.71 -32.05
CA GLN A 21 2.13 2.07 -31.14
C GLN A 21 2.25 2.94 -29.88
N LYS A 22 1.69 2.46 -28.78
CA LYS A 22 1.74 3.08 -27.46
C LYS A 22 2.80 2.37 -26.61
N SER A 23 3.57 3.19 -25.91
CA SER A 23 4.23 2.97 -24.61
C SER A 23 5.02 1.67 -24.38
N HIS A 24 6.31 1.89 -24.11
CA HIS A 24 7.23 0.98 -23.46
C HIS A 24 6.78 0.77 -22.01
N ASP A 25 6.12 -0.35 -21.73
CA ASP A 25 5.68 -0.72 -20.39
C ASP A 25 6.83 -1.42 -19.63
N HIS A 26 7.03 -0.93 -18.41
CA HIS A 26 7.99 -1.39 -17.42
C HIS A 26 7.51 -2.75 -16.89
N GLU A 27 8.34 -3.79 -16.99
CA GLU A 27 8.05 -5.11 -16.44
C GLU A 27 7.71 -4.98 -14.95
N GLY A 28 6.48 -5.34 -14.61
CA GLY A 28 5.99 -5.51 -13.25
C GLY A 28 6.50 -6.84 -12.72
N HIS A 29 7.12 -6.79 -11.55
CA HIS A 29 7.49 -7.95 -10.77
C HIS A 29 6.21 -8.61 -10.25
N ASP A 30 5.89 -9.79 -10.77
CA ASP A 30 4.79 -10.64 -10.33
C ASP A 30 4.97 -10.96 -8.84
N HIS A 31 4.16 -10.34 -7.99
CA HIS A 31 3.89 -10.87 -6.66
C HIS A 31 2.80 -11.92 -6.82
N ASP A 32 3.20 -13.19 -6.68
CA ASP A 32 2.31 -14.34 -6.57
C ASP A 32 1.28 -14.12 -5.45
N HIS A 33 0.12 -13.57 -5.81
CA HIS A 33 -1.08 -13.72 -5.02
C HIS A 33 -1.55 -15.15 -5.22
N HIS A 34 -1.12 -16.05 -4.33
CA HIS A 34 -1.74 -17.35 -4.16
C HIS A 34 -3.23 -17.14 -3.88
N ALA A 35 -4.05 -17.25 -4.92
CA ALA A 35 -5.49 -17.33 -4.82
C ALA A 35 -5.83 -18.63 -4.09
N HIS A 36 -6.07 -18.52 -2.78
CA HIS A 36 -6.60 -19.61 -1.99
C HIS A 36 -8.08 -19.79 -2.37
N ASP A 37 -8.37 -20.95 -2.94
CA ASP A 37 -9.70 -21.35 -3.42
C ASP A 37 -10.71 -21.25 -2.26
N SER A 38 -11.63 -20.28 -2.34
CA SER A 38 -12.50 -19.84 -1.22
C SER A 38 -13.63 -20.81 -0.85
N ALA A 39 -13.53 -22.09 -1.22
CA ALA A 39 -14.58 -23.08 -1.00
C ALA A 39 -14.42 -23.90 0.29
N ASN A 40 -13.25 -23.88 0.95
CA ASN A 40 -13.00 -24.56 2.23
C ASN A 40 -11.82 -23.91 2.98
N ALA A 41 -11.97 -22.64 3.41
CA ALA A 41 -10.97 -22.00 4.26
C ALA A 41 -10.99 -22.64 5.66
N SER A 42 -9.82 -23.07 6.16
CA SER A 42 -9.68 -23.50 7.55
C SER A 42 -9.92 -22.30 8.49
N PRO A 43 -10.28 -22.52 9.77
CA PRO A 43 -10.38 -21.42 10.75
C PRO A 43 -9.10 -20.56 10.83
N ASP A 44 -7.94 -21.17 10.59
CA ASP A 44 -6.64 -20.51 10.57
C ASP A 44 -6.50 -19.58 9.35
N ASP A 45 -7.02 -20.00 8.18
CA ASP A 45 -7.05 -19.17 6.97
C ASP A 45 -7.94 -17.94 7.14
N ALA A 46 -9.07 -18.09 7.86
CA ALA A 46 -9.95 -16.97 8.16
C ALA A 46 -9.29 -15.94 9.09
N LEU A 47 -8.68 -16.39 10.20
CA LEU A 47 -7.96 -15.51 11.12
C LEU A 47 -6.76 -14.83 10.44
N TYR A 48 -5.98 -15.57 9.65
CA TYR A 48 -4.89 -15.01 8.87
C TYR A 48 -5.38 -13.91 7.91
N THR A 49 -6.47 -14.18 7.19
CA THR A 49 -7.07 -13.20 6.27
C THR A 49 -7.49 -11.93 6.99
N GLU A 50 -8.08 -12.04 8.18
CA GLU A 50 -8.45 -10.86 8.96
C GLU A 50 -7.24 -10.07 9.44
N VAL A 51 -6.16 -10.74 9.89
CA VAL A 51 -4.90 -10.07 10.26
C VAL A 51 -4.33 -9.30 9.08
N MET A 52 -4.23 -9.95 7.91
CA MET A 52 -3.67 -9.35 6.70
C MET A 52 -4.55 -8.22 6.16
N LYS A 53 -5.87 -8.29 6.31
CA LYS A 53 -6.78 -7.20 5.94
C LYS A 53 -6.44 -5.90 6.68
N ILE A 54 -6.09 -5.96 7.96
CA ILE A 54 -5.70 -4.77 8.73
C ILE A 54 -4.36 -4.24 8.25
N HIS A 55 -3.38 -5.13 8.04
CA HIS A 55 -2.09 -4.78 7.44
C HIS A 55 -2.28 -4.03 6.12
N ASP A 56 -3.03 -4.60 5.18
CA ASP A 56 -3.23 -4.04 3.85
C ASP A 56 -3.98 -2.70 3.89
N GLU A 57 -4.88 -2.51 4.86
CA GLU A 57 -5.59 -1.25 5.07
C GLU A 57 -4.62 -0.09 5.40
N VAL A 58 -3.59 -0.35 6.21
CA VAL A 58 -2.67 0.69 6.68
C VAL A 58 -1.34 0.74 5.93
N MET A 59 -1.00 -0.27 5.12
CA MET A 59 0.23 -0.25 4.33
C MET A 59 0.36 0.99 3.42
N PRO A 60 -0.69 1.45 2.70
CA PRO A 60 -0.60 2.68 1.93
C PRO A 60 -0.30 3.94 2.78
N LYS A 61 -0.62 3.92 4.08
CA LYS A 61 -0.40 5.04 5.00
C LYS A 61 1.09 5.25 5.32
N MET A 62 1.96 4.27 5.05
CA MET A 62 3.41 4.44 5.14
C MET A 62 3.91 5.56 4.22
N GLY A 63 3.29 5.74 3.04
CA GLY A 63 3.57 6.86 2.14
C GLY A 63 3.12 8.21 2.70
N ASP A 64 1.98 8.24 3.40
CA ASP A 64 1.51 9.43 4.12
C ASP A 64 2.51 9.81 5.22
N ILE A 65 3.00 8.84 6.00
CA ILE A 65 3.99 9.03 7.07
C ILE A 65 5.27 9.66 6.51
N TYR A 66 5.81 9.10 5.43
CA TYR A 66 7.01 9.62 4.76
C TYR A 66 6.82 11.06 4.31
N THR A 67 5.72 11.34 3.61
CA THR A 67 5.42 12.67 3.05
C THR A 67 5.24 13.71 4.16
N LEU A 68 4.53 13.36 5.23
CA LEU A 68 4.33 14.24 6.39
C LEU A 68 5.63 14.52 7.09
N LYS A 69 6.49 13.51 7.28
CA LYS A 69 7.81 13.70 7.88
C LYS A 69 8.67 14.68 7.08
N GLU A 70 8.74 14.54 5.75
CA GLU A 70 9.48 15.49 4.91
C GLU A 70 8.94 16.92 5.01
N SER A 71 7.60 17.07 5.02
CA SER A 71 6.94 18.36 5.17
C SER A 71 7.26 19.02 6.52
N LEU A 72 7.19 18.25 7.61
CA LEU A 72 7.51 18.71 8.95
C LEU A 72 8.99 19.08 9.10
N GLN A 73 9.90 18.30 8.50
CA GLN A 73 11.33 18.61 8.50
C GLN A 73 11.61 19.97 7.82
N LYS A 74 10.98 20.23 6.66
CA LYS A 74 11.09 21.53 5.97
C LYS A 74 10.58 22.70 6.83
N LYS A 75 9.56 22.48 7.66
CA LYS A 75 9.05 23.51 8.60
C LYS A 75 10.05 23.81 9.73
N LEU A 76 10.83 22.83 10.18
CA LEU A 76 11.91 23.05 11.15
C LEU A 76 13.06 23.88 10.57
N ASP A 77 13.37 23.64 9.30
CA ASP A 77 14.45 24.34 8.59
C ASP A 77 14.07 25.79 8.20
N THR A 78 12.78 26.12 8.26
CA THR A 78 12.29 27.47 7.95
C THR A 78 12.67 28.46 9.05
N PRO A 79 13.36 29.58 8.73
CA PRO A 79 13.67 30.61 9.71
C PRO A 79 12.40 31.24 10.31
N GLY A 80 12.43 31.56 11.61
CA GLY A 80 11.32 32.22 12.29
C GLY A 80 10.28 31.29 12.92
N THR A 81 10.46 29.96 12.83
CA THR A 81 9.61 29.02 13.59
C THR A 81 9.83 29.17 15.10
N GLU A 82 8.76 29.46 15.84
CA GLU A 82 8.79 29.63 17.30
C GLU A 82 9.23 28.35 18.01
N ALA A 83 9.94 28.48 19.14
CA ALA A 83 10.50 27.34 19.86
C ALA A 83 9.44 26.32 20.32
N GLY A 84 8.26 26.78 20.73
CA GLY A 84 7.13 25.90 21.09
C GLY A 84 6.67 25.06 19.90
N LYS A 85 6.49 25.70 18.75
CA LYS A 85 6.10 25.04 17.50
C LYS A 85 7.18 24.07 16.99
N LYS A 86 8.46 24.39 17.15
CA LYS A 86 9.56 23.46 16.83
C LYS A 86 9.45 22.17 17.64
N LYS A 87 9.23 22.27 18.94
CA LYS A 87 9.09 21.11 19.83
C LYS A 87 7.88 20.24 19.47
N GLU A 88 6.76 20.85 19.08
CA GLU A 88 5.58 20.13 18.61
C GLU A 88 5.87 19.35 17.31
N ILE A 89 6.55 19.99 16.36
CA ILE A 89 6.95 19.38 15.09
C ILE A 89 7.92 18.22 15.32
N GLU A 90 8.96 18.41 16.13
CA GLU A 90 9.92 17.36 16.49
C GLU A 90 9.21 16.15 17.13
N GLY A 91 8.28 16.42 18.06
CA GLY A 91 7.49 15.37 18.70
C GLY A 91 6.59 14.59 17.72
N ALA A 92 6.02 15.25 16.72
CA ALA A 92 5.25 14.59 15.66
C ALA A 92 6.14 13.75 14.75
N ILE A 93 7.33 14.23 14.38
CA ILE A 93 8.32 13.46 13.59
C ILE A 93 8.70 12.16 14.32
N VAL A 94 9.01 12.23 15.61
CA VAL A 94 9.36 11.05 16.42
C VAL A 94 8.23 10.01 16.43
N LYS A 95 6.97 10.44 16.49
CA LYS A 95 5.83 9.53 16.46
C LYS A 95 5.59 8.92 15.08
N LEU A 96 5.80 9.70 14.03
CA LEU A 96 5.76 9.20 12.65
C LEU A 96 6.83 8.12 12.43
N ASP A 97 8.05 8.34 12.90
CA ASP A 97 9.13 7.34 12.84
C ASP A 97 8.82 6.09 13.66
N ALA A 98 8.30 6.26 14.88
CA ALA A 98 7.90 5.12 15.71
C ALA A 98 6.80 4.27 15.06
N ALA A 99 5.83 4.91 14.38
CA ALA A 99 4.76 4.21 13.68
C ALA A 99 5.27 3.45 12.43
N ASP A 100 6.16 4.07 11.65
CA ASP A 100 6.85 3.46 10.51
C ASP A 100 7.63 2.21 10.93
N ASP A 101 8.41 2.33 12.01
CA ASP A 101 9.18 1.23 12.56
C ASP A 101 8.30 0.12 13.14
N ALA A 102 7.20 0.47 13.83
CA ALA A 102 6.27 -0.51 14.39
C ALA A 102 5.71 -1.44 13.31
N MET A 103 5.29 -0.90 12.15
CA MET A 103 4.82 -1.70 11.02
C MET A 103 5.93 -2.59 10.44
N ARG A 104 7.13 -2.03 10.24
CA ARG A 104 8.28 -2.83 9.72
C ARG A 104 8.69 -3.96 10.65
N VAL A 105 8.72 -3.69 11.96
CA VAL A 105 9.05 -4.69 12.99
C VAL A 105 7.97 -5.77 13.01
N TRP A 106 6.70 -5.37 13.01
CA TRP A 106 5.58 -6.30 12.98
C TRP A 106 5.65 -7.24 11.76
N MET A 107 5.82 -6.71 10.55
CA MET A 107 5.93 -7.54 9.33
C MET A 107 7.07 -8.55 9.40
N ARG A 108 8.24 -8.13 9.88
CA ARG A 108 9.41 -9.01 10.02
C ARG A 108 9.14 -10.14 11.02
N GLU A 109 8.60 -9.81 12.19
CA GLU A 109 8.30 -10.79 13.23
C GLU A 109 7.16 -11.73 12.83
N PHE A 110 6.16 -11.21 12.14
CA PHE A 110 5.04 -11.99 11.60
C PHE A 110 5.54 -13.06 10.64
N ASN A 111 6.28 -12.65 9.62
CA ASN A 111 6.78 -13.56 8.58
C ASN A 111 7.79 -14.58 9.10
N THR A 112 8.63 -14.19 10.07
CA THR A 112 9.66 -15.09 10.60
C THR A 112 9.12 -16.19 11.51
N LYS A 113 7.99 -15.96 12.18
CA LYS A 113 7.43 -16.91 13.14
C LYS A 113 6.31 -17.77 12.57
N LEU A 114 5.53 -17.27 11.62
CA LEU A 114 4.33 -17.95 11.13
C LEU A 114 4.61 -19.38 10.65
N ASP A 115 5.65 -19.58 9.84
CA ASP A 115 5.99 -20.91 9.31
C ASP A 115 6.38 -21.89 10.42
N SER A 116 7.16 -21.44 11.41
CA SER A 116 7.53 -22.29 12.55
C SER A 116 6.32 -22.67 13.40
N VAL A 117 5.40 -21.75 13.64
CA VAL A 117 4.22 -22.01 14.49
C VAL A 117 3.23 -22.95 13.79
N LYS A 118 3.11 -22.86 12.46
CA LYS A 118 2.28 -23.80 11.67
C LYS A 118 2.71 -25.26 11.86
N LEU A 119 4.01 -25.51 12.06
CA LEU A 119 4.53 -26.86 12.32
C LEU A 119 4.20 -27.37 13.73
N GLU A 120 3.82 -26.49 14.65
CA GLU A 120 3.43 -26.85 16.02
C GLU A 120 1.95 -27.24 16.14
N GLY A 121 1.15 -27.04 15.09
CA GLY A 121 -0.26 -27.45 14.99
C GLY A 121 -1.27 -26.30 15.00
N GLU A 122 -2.54 -26.63 14.75
CA GLU A 122 -3.64 -25.66 14.57
C GLU A 122 -3.87 -24.79 15.82
N GLU A 123 -3.91 -25.38 17.02
CA GLU A 123 -4.15 -24.63 18.26
C GLU A 123 -3.09 -23.52 18.47
N LYS A 124 -1.82 -23.85 18.24
CA LYS A 124 -0.70 -22.90 18.38
C LYS A 124 -0.74 -21.82 17.30
N THR A 125 -1.14 -22.19 16.09
CA THR A 125 -1.35 -21.26 14.97
C THR A 125 -2.46 -20.26 15.28
N GLN A 126 -3.59 -20.72 15.80
CA GLN A 126 -4.70 -19.83 16.19
C GLN A 126 -4.34 -18.90 17.34
N GLU A 127 -3.65 -19.41 18.37
CA GLU A 127 -3.15 -18.62 19.49
C GLU A 127 -2.23 -17.49 18.98
N TYR A 128 -1.30 -17.84 18.09
CA TYR A 128 -0.40 -16.89 17.48
C TYR A 128 -1.13 -15.83 16.65
N LEU A 129 -2.03 -16.22 15.74
CA LEU A 129 -2.77 -15.29 14.89
C LEU A 129 -3.68 -14.35 15.70
N LYS A 130 -4.29 -14.83 16.80
CA LYS A 130 -5.07 -13.97 17.72
C LYS A 130 -4.18 -12.92 18.40
N ASN A 131 -2.96 -13.28 18.78
CA ASN A 131 -2.01 -12.31 19.33
C ASN A 131 -1.57 -11.30 18.27
N GLU A 132 -1.27 -11.76 17.05
CA GLU A 132 -0.88 -10.89 15.95
C GLU A 132 -2.02 -9.95 15.51
N MET A 133 -3.27 -10.38 15.60
CA MET A 133 -4.46 -9.54 15.40
C MET A 133 -4.47 -8.32 16.33
N GLU A 134 -4.21 -8.51 17.62
CA GLU A 134 -4.17 -7.39 18.58
C GLU A 134 -2.96 -6.49 18.33
N ARG A 135 -1.81 -7.06 17.94
CA ARG A 135 -0.61 -6.30 17.60
C ARG A 135 -0.82 -5.43 16.35
N ILE A 136 -1.40 -5.97 15.27
CA ILE A 136 -1.62 -5.20 14.04
C ILE A 136 -2.68 -4.11 14.22
N LYS A 137 -3.71 -4.34 15.07
CA LYS A 137 -4.65 -3.29 15.48
C LYS A 137 -3.94 -2.15 16.20
N LYS A 138 -2.98 -2.46 17.08
CA LYS A 138 -2.20 -1.45 17.78
C LYS A 138 -1.32 -0.65 16.83
N VAL A 139 -0.61 -1.33 15.91
CA VAL A 139 0.16 -0.67 14.86
C VAL A 139 -0.72 0.27 14.04
N LYS A 140 -1.92 -0.19 13.63
CA LYS A 140 -2.90 0.65 12.91
C LYS A 140 -3.27 1.90 13.71
N GLU A 141 -3.61 1.76 14.99
CA GLU A 141 -3.95 2.89 15.86
C GLU A 141 -2.81 3.90 15.94
N ASP A 142 -1.58 3.43 16.19
CA ASP A 142 -0.40 4.27 16.34
C ASP A 142 -0.08 5.02 15.03
N MET A 143 -0.20 4.35 13.88
CA MET A 143 -0.04 4.96 12.56
C MET A 143 -1.07 6.06 12.31
N LEU A 144 -2.35 5.78 12.52
CA LEU A 144 -3.42 6.74 12.24
C LEU A 144 -3.31 7.96 13.18
N SER A 145 -3.00 7.74 14.45
CA SER A 145 -2.80 8.81 15.44
C SER A 145 -1.59 9.69 15.11
N ALA A 146 -0.45 9.09 14.74
CA ALA A 146 0.74 9.84 14.34
C ALA A 146 0.49 10.70 13.09
N ILE A 147 -0.22 10.15 12.10
CA ILE A 147 -0.63 10.87 10.88
C ILE A 147 -1.58 12.02 11.21
N GLU A 148 -2.59 11.81 12.06
CA GLU A 148 -3.54 12.85 12.45
C GLU A 148 -2.82 14.00 13.17
N GLN A 149 -1.97 13.69 14.14
CA GLN A 149 -1.18 14.70 14.83
C GLN A 149 -0.30 15.48 13.87
N ALA A 150 0.43 14.80 12.97
CA ALA A 150 1.29 15.45 12.00
C ALA A 150 0.52 16.36 11.04
N LYS A 151 -0.69 15.98 10.63
CA LYS A 151 -1.56 16.81 9.77
C LYS A 151 -2.06 18.09 10.45
N SER A 152 -2.06 18.13 11.79
CA SER A 152 -2.49 19.31 12.54
C SER A 152 -1.43 20.42 12.65
N LEU A 153 -0.19 20.12 12.26
CA LEU A 153 0.99 21.01 12.36
C LEU A 153 1.37 21.61 11.01
#